data_AF-A0A916XWL7-F1
#
_entry.id   AF-A0A916XWL7-F1
#
_cell.length_a   1.000
_cell.length_b   1.000
_cell.length_c   1.000
_cell.angle_alpha   90.00
_cell.angle_beta   90.00
_cell.angle_gamma   90.00
#
_symmetry.space_group_name_H-M   'P 1'
#
loop_
_entity.id
_entity.type
_entity.pdbx_description
1 polymer ?
#
loop_
_entity_poly.entity_id
_entity_poly.type
_entity_poly.pdbx_seq_one_letter_code
_entity_poly.pdbx_strand_id
1 'polypeptide(L)' 'MIPHKKCSCHEDYWEEIVVKNDDYFPNKTVIYYHCDNCSEDFKIEDFETGEELFIL' A
#
# COMPACT_ATOMS: atom_id res chain seq x y z
N MET A 1 13.34 3.63 4.95
CA MET A 1 13.09 4.13 3.58
C MET A 1 12.70 2.96 2.70
N ILE A 2 11.42 2.66 2.58
CA ILE A 2 10.95 1.68 1.58
C ILE A 2 11.15 2.36 0.22
N PRO A 3 12.11 1.89 -0.61
CA PRO A 3 12.25 2.44 -1.96
C PRO A 3 10.95 2.12 -2.68
N HIS A 4 10.30 3.12 -3.30
CA HIS A 4 9.14 2.89 -4.16
C HIS A 4 9.45 1.72 -5.09
N LYS A 5 8.88 0.54 -4.81
CA LYS A 5 8.94 -0.55 -5.76
C LYS A 5 7.90 -0.17 -6.79
N LYS A 6 8.33 0.17 -7.99
CA LYS A 6 7.39 0.32 -9.10
C LYS A 6 7.02 -1.10 -9.53
N CYS A 7 5.82 -1.52 -9.20
CA CYS A 7 5.28 -2.73 -9.78
C CYS A 7 4.90 -2.43 -11.24
N SER A 8 5.43 -3.24 -12.15
CA SER A 8 5.11 -3.18 -13.59
C SER A 8 4.19 -4.32 -14.03
N CYS A 9 3.66 -5.09 -13.08
CA CYS A 9 2.71 -6.16 -13.36
C CYS A 9 1.36 -5.58 -13.81
N HIS A 10 0.59 -6.41 -14.50
CA HIS A 10 -0.76 -6.04 -14.92
C HIS A 10 -1.64 -5.76 -13.70
N GLU A 11 -2.57 -4.82 -13.83
CA GLU A 11 -3.51 -4.42 -12.77
C GLU A 11 -4.38 -5.58 -12.27
N ASP A 12 -4.58 -6.63 -13.07
CA ASP A 12 -5.28 -7.86 -12.66
C ASP A 12 -4.58 -8.60 -11.51
N TYR A 13 -3.28 -8.36 -11.30
CA TYR A 13 -2.51 -8.93 -10.19
C TYR A 13 -2.41 -7.97 -9.00
N TRP A 14 -3.08 -6.81 -9.06
CA TRP A 14 -3.03 -5.81 -8.02
C TRP A 14 -4.24 -5.98 -7.11
N GLU A 15 -3.97 -6.06 -5.81
CA GLU A 15 -4.97 -6.15 -4.77
C GLU A 15 -4.89 -4.92 -3.87
N GLU A 16 -6.05 -4.35 -3.57
CA GLU A 16 -6.19 -3.22 -2.65
C GLU A 16 -6.62 -3.75 -1.28
N ILE A 17 -5.74 -3.66 -0.31
CA ILE A 17 -5.97 -4.13 1.06
C ILE A 17 -6.20 -2.92 1.97
N VAL A 18 -7.45 -2.71 2.37
CA VAL A 18 -7.82 -1.60 3.26
C VAL A 18 -7.66 -2.05 4.71
N VAL A 19 -6.77 -1.38 5.44
CA VAL A 19 -6.46 -1.68 6.84
C VAL A 19 -6.73 -0.45 7.69
N LYS A 20 -7.37 -0.65 8.85
CA LYS A 20 -7.64 0.40 9.82
C LYS A 20 -6.90 0.12 11.12
N ASN A 21 -6.26 1.14 11.68
CA ASN A 21 -5.48 1.04 12.92
C ASN A 21 -4.41 -0.05 12.84
N ASP A 22 -3.56 0.05 11.82
CA ASP A 22 -2.38 -0.81 11.69
C ASP A 22 -1.26 -0.39 12.66
N ASP A 23 -0.32 -1.31 12.94
CA ASP A 23 0.86 -1.05 13.77
C ASP A 23 1.74 0.08 13.21
N TYR A 24 1.83 0.23 11.88
CA TYR A 24 2.60 1.29 11.24
C TYR A 24 1.85 2.63 11.18
N PHE A 25 0.52 2.60 11.10
CA PHE A 25 -0.33 3.79 10.96
C PHE A 25 -1.47 3.80 12.00
N PRO A 26 -1.14 4.03 13.28
CA PRO A 26 -2.15 4.07 14.34
C PRO A 26 -3.09 5.26 14.13
N ASN A 27 -4.40 5.02 14.30
CA ASN A 27 -5.48 6.00 14.10
C ASN A 27 -5.70 6.43 12.63
N LYS A 28 -5.13 5.71 11.67
CA LYS A 28 -5.39 5.94 10.24
C LYS A 28 -6.05 4.72 9.60
N THR A 29 -6.75 4.97 8.51
CA THR A 29 -7.16 3.93 7.56
C THR A 29 -6.27 4.08 6.34
N VAL A 30 -5.63 3.00 5.92
CA VAL A 30 -4.67 2.99 4.84
C VAL A 30 -5.01 1.90 3.82
N ILE A 31 -4.60 2.10 2.58
CA ILE A 31 -4.76 1.17 1.46
C ILE A 31 -3.37 0.67 1.10
N TYR A 32 -3.13 -0.63 1.26
CA TYR A 32 -1.93 -1.29 0.74
C TYR A 32 -2.24 -1.82 -0.65
N TYR A 33 -1.44 -1.40 -1.63
CA TYR A 33 -1.46 -1.94 -2.97
C TYR A 33 -0.47 -3.08 -3.03
N HIS A 34 -0.99 -4.30 -2.92
CA HIS A 34 -0.24 -5.53 -3.03
C HIS A 34 -0.23 -6.00 -4.48
N CYS A 35 0.89 -6.53 -4.96
CA CYS A 35 0.90 -7.26 -6.21
C CYS A 35 1.15 -8.74 -5.95
N ASP A 36 0.15 -9.57 -6.24
CA ASP A 36 0.18 -11.03 -6.03
C ASP A 36 1.32 -11.70 -6.81
N ASN A 37 1.55 -11.23 -8.05
CA ASN A 37 2.61 -11.74 -8.92
C ASN A 37 4.03 -11.40 -8.42
N CYS A 38 4.21 -10.22 -7.81
CA CYS A 38 5.48 -9.89 -7.15
C CYS A 38 5.54 -10.40 -5.71
N SER A 39 4.38 -10.72 -5.13
CA SER A 39 4.15 -10.96 -3.71
C SER A 39 4.69 -9.83 -2.83
N GLU A 40 4.52 -8.57 -3.27
CA GLU A 40 5.06 -7.39 -2.60
C GLU A 40 4.10 -6.21 -2.63
N ASP A 41 4.10 -5.44 -1.55
CA ASP A 41 3.41 -4.16 -1.47
C ASP A 41 4.25 -3.07 -2.14
N PHE A 42 3.64 -2.37 -3.08
CA PHE A 42 4.35 -1.42 -3.94
C PHE A 42 3.91 0.03 -3.73
N LYS A 43 2.75 0.24 -3.09
CA LYS A 43 2.21 1.55 -2.76
C LYS A 43 1.35 1.46 -1.50
N ILE A 44 1.36 2.51 -0.68
CA ILE A 44 0.49 2.67 0.48
C ILE A 44 -0.15 4.04 0.38
N GLU A 45 -1.46 4.14 0.56
CA GLU A 45 -2.20 5.40 0.52
C GLU A 45 -3.03 5.60 1.78
N ASP A 46 -3.18 6.84 2.22
CA ASP A 46 -4.16 7.22 3.23
C ASP A 46 -5.57 7.15 2.61
N PHE A 47 -6.45 6.37 3.22
CA PHE A 47 -7.81 6.18 2.69
C PHE A 47 -8.63 7.47 2.73
N GLU A 48 -8.37 8.37 3.68
CA GLU A 48 -9.15 9.59 3.84
C GLU A 48 -8.65 10.73 2.95
N THR A 49 -7.32 10.89 2.81
CA THR A 49 -6.74 12.00 2.05
C THR A 49 -6.29 11.63 0.64
N GLY A 50 -6.09 10.34 0.36
CA GLY A 50 -5.47 9.87 -0.88
C GLY A 50 -3.99 10.21 -0.99
N GLU A 51 -3.35 10.62 0.11
CA GLU A 51 -1.90 10.89 0.11
C GLU A 51 -1.11 9.58 0.22
N GLU A 52 -0.04 9.47 -0.56
CA GLU A 52 0.88 8.34 -0.47
C GLU A 52 1.63 8.37 0.86
N LEU A 53 1.59 7.24 1.58
CA LEU A 53 2.21 7.06 2.88
C LEU A 53 3.47 6.21 2.78
N PHE A 54 4.42 6.46 3.68
CA PHE A 54 5.71 5.76 3.72
C PHE A 54 5.97 5.22 5.11
N ILE A 55 6.42 3.98 5.18
CA ILE A 55 6.93 3.39 6.41
C ILE A 55 8.42 3.77 6.52
N LEU A 56 8.79 4.40 7.64
CA LEU A 56 10.14 4.93 7.89
C LEU A 56 11.18 3.83 8.09
#